data_AF-A0A960JLN7-F1
#
_entry.id   AF-A0A960JLN7-F1
#
_cell.length_a   1.000
_cell.length_b   1.000
_cell.length_c   1.000
_cell.angle_alpha   90.00
_cell.angle_beta   90.00
_cell.angle_gamma   90.00
#
_symmetry.space_group_name_H-M   'P 1'
#
loop_
_entity.id
_entity.type
_entity.pdbx_description
1 polymer ?
#
loop_
_entity_poly.entity_id
_entity_poly.type
_entity_poly.pdbx_seq_one_letter_code
_entity_poly.pdbx_strand_id
1 'polypeptide(L)'
;MKNTVRFCISGLLVFTFLYGNIFTVLACGPFTVEPIFQFTKHGSYPTTDYTRGKTGAVPNSYGRISLFVFYRHLNNMPFTNAESQQVTAAIEHRIGSRWQDNESTESAKPATAKLTEQDYLSRWVKARNKVIPADPKIDPEKTIPESYMYYTNCLGDSFSTAAKTLDQRIAKYGVTDDVKTWVAGQDAVFSNCSDDGKIPEAVSPAAPEWLRKDRQYQIAAALMYASKIPESRAEFEKIAADESSVWNATAKYVVARTYIREASFLGGDSDPADTDAEAKRKDLLENADTR
;
A
#
# COMPACT_ATOMS: atom_id res chain seq x y z
N MET A 1 -44.19 45.92 -38.94
CA MET A 1 -42.84 45.37 -38.71
C MET A 1 -42.57 44.98 -37.25
N LYS A 2 -42.86 45.81 -36.23
CA LYS A 2 -42.61 45.47 -34.81
C LYS A 2 -43.31 44.20 -34.28
N ASN A 3 -44.54 43.92 -34.72
CA ASN A 3 -45.31 42.76 -34.23
C ASN A 3 -44.84 41.43 -34.83
N THR A 4 -44.36 41.44 -36.07
CA THR A 4 -43.84 40.25 -36.77
C THR A 4 -42.51 39.80 -36.17
N VAL A 5 -41.64 40.75 -35.81
CA VAL A 5 -40.35 40.46 -35.15
C VAL A 5 -40.56 39.86 -33.74
N ARG A 6 -41.53 40.37 -32.97
CA ARG A 6 -41.89 39.78 -31.67
C ARG A 6 -42.43 38.36 -31.80
N PHE A 7 -43.25 38.08 -32.82
CA PHE A 7 -43.78 36.74 -33.03
C PHE A 7 -42.68 35.73 -33.40
N CYS A 8 -41.73 36.13 -34.26
CA CYS A 8 -40.59 35.28 -34.61
C CYS A 8 -39.65 35.03 -33.42
N ILE A 9 -39.39 36.04 -32.58
CA ILE A 9 -38.53 35.88 -31.39
C ILE A 9 -39.21 34.97 -30.35
N SER A 10 -40.51 35.13 -30.10
CA SER A 10 -41.26 34.25 -29.20
C SER A 10 -41.33 32.81 -29.72
N GLY A 11 -41.49 32.63 -31.05
CA GLY A 11 -41.44 31.31 -31.67
C GLY A 11 -40.08 30.64 -31.52
N LEU A 12 -38.98 31.39 -31.71
CA LEU A 12 -37.61 30.88 -31.57
C LEU A 12 -37.27 30.49 -30.12
N LEU A 13 -37.75 31.27 -29.14
CA LEU A 13 -37.59 30.97 -27.72
C LEU A 13 -38.37 29.73 -27.28
N VAL A 14 -39.61 29.56 -27.76
CA VAL A 14 -40.40 28.35 -27.48
C VAL A 14 -39.77 27.13 -28.12
N PHE A 15 -39.22 27.27 -29.34
CA PHE A 15 -38.52 26.17 -30.01
C PHE A 15 -37.21 25.77 -29.30
N THR A 16 -36.42 26.75 -28.83
CA THR A 16 -35.22 26.45 -28.03
C THR A 16 -35.54 25.89 -26.65
N PHE A 17 -36.67 26.26 -26.04
CA PHE A 17 -37.09 25.69 -24.74
C PHE A 17 -37.62 24.25 -24.88
N LEU A 18 -38.37 23.96 -25.97
CA LEU A 18 -38.94 22.64 -26.24
C LEU A 18 -37.90 21.63 -26.76
N TYR A 19 -36.88 22.09 -27.49
CA TYR A 19 -35.87 21.22 -28.10
C TYR A 19 -34.46 21.33 -27.47
N GLY A 20 -34.19 22.32 -26.63
CA GLY A 20 -32.90 22.50 -25.96
C GLY A 20 -32.68 21.61 -24.73
N ASN A 21 -33.73 20.95 -24.23
CA ASN A 21 -33.69 20.10 -23.02
C ASN A 21 -33.58 18.59 -23.33
N ILE A 22 -33.17 18.20 -24.55
CA ILE A 22 -32.93 16.78 -24.89
C ILE A 22 -31.49 16.33 -24.55
N PHE A 23 -30.73 17.16 -23.84
CA PHE A 23 -29.60 16.62 -23.09
C PHE A 23 -30.17 15.78 -21.96
N THR A 24 -30.29 14.47 -22.19
CA THR A 24 -30.40 13.47 -21.14
C THR A 24 -29.25 13.73 -20.18
N VAL A 25 -29.56 14.45 -19.09
CA VAL A 25 -28.73 14.46 -17.91
C VAL A 25 -28.74 13.00 -17.48
N LEU A 26 -27.65 12.29 -17.75
CA LEU A 26 -27.36 11.02 -17.11
C LEU A 26 -27.21 11.35 -15.62
N ALA A 27 -28.35 11.46 -14.92
CA ALA A 27 -28.36 11.23 -13.50
C ALA A 27 -27.64 9.90 -13.31
N CYS A 28 -26.64 9.87 -12.42
CA CYS A 28 -25.95 8.66 -12.02
C CYS A 28 -27.02 7.56 -11.87
N GLY A 29 -27.05 6.64 -12.86
CA GLY A 29 -28.27 5.96 -13.30
C GLY A 29 -28.92 5.08 -12.23
N PRO A 30 -30.09 4.50 -12.51
CA PRO A 30 -30.72 3.59 -11.55
C PRO A 30 -29.80 2.39 -11.29
N PHE A 31 -29.28 2.30 -10.07
CA PHE A 31 -28.52 1.13 -9.63
C PHE A 31 -29.47 -0.05 -9.52
N THR A 32 -29.42 -0.97 -10.49
CA THR A 32 -30.16 -2.23 -10.41
C THR A 32 -29.56 -3.07 -9.30
N VAL A 33 -30.40 -3.57 -8.39
CA VAL A 33 -29.99 -4.55 -7.39
C VAL A 33 -29.83 -5.89 -8.09
N GLU A 34 -28.59 -6.27 -8.37
CA GLU A 34 -28.27 -7.59 -8.89
C GLU A 34 -28.05 -8.56 -7.72
N PRO A 35 -28.70 -9.75 -7.72
CA PRO A 35 -28.39 -10.77 -6.74
C PRO A 35 -26.99 -11.33 -6.98
N ILE A 36 -26.09 -11.17 -6.01
CA ILE A 36 -24.74 -11.74 -6.04
C ILE A 36 -24.78 -13.11 -5.35
N PHE A 37 -24.79 -14.18 -6.14
CA PHE A 37 -24.73 -15.57 -5.62
C PHE A 37 -23.31 -16.06 -5.36
N GLN A 38 -22.32 -15.46 -6.03
CA GLN A 38 -20.92 -15.81 -5.90
C GLN A 38 -20.06 -14.55 -6.03
N PHE A 39 -19.15 -14.36 -5.07
CA PHE A 39 -18.11 -13.34 -5.19
C PHE A 39 -17.03 -13.80 -6.16
N THR A 40 -16.46 -12.89 -6.94
CA THR A 40 -15.41 -13.21 -7.93
C THR A 40 -14.00 -12.98 -7.41
N LYS A 41 -13.82 -12.16 -6.36
CA LYS A 41 -12.49 -11.74 -5.87
C LYS A 41 -12.10 -12.33 -4.51
N HIS A 42 -13.06 -12.82 -3.73
CA HIS A 42 -12.82 -13.28 -2.36
C HIS A 42 -13.86 -14.31 -1.93
N GLY A 43 -13.55 -15.05 -0.86
CA GLY A 43 -14.49 -15.96 -0.22
C GLY A 43 -15.67 -15.25 0.42
N SER A 44 -16.71 -16.02 0.76
CA SER A 44 -17.93 -15.49 1.38
C SER A 44 -17.65 -14.81 2.73
N TYR A 45 -18.50 -13.84 3.05
CA TYR A 45 -18.56 -13.27 4.40
C TYR A 45 -19.18 -14.29 5.38
N PRO A 46 -18.80 -14.23 6.68
CA PRO A 46 -17.76 -13.39 7.26
C PRO A 46 -16.36 -13.86 6.86
N THR A 47 -15.49 -12.91 6.53
CA THR A 47 -14.08 -13.11 6.14
C THR A 47 -13.30 -13.97 7.14
N THR A 48 -13.63 -13.87 8.43
CA THR A 48 -13.03 -14.66 9.52
C THR A 48 -13.29 -16.16 9.38
N ASP A 49 -14.43 -16.59 8.86
CA ASP A 49 -14.71 -18.01 8.65
C ASP A 49 -13.85 -18.56 7.50
N TYR A 50 -13.71 -17.77 6.43
CA TYR A 50 -12.85 -18.12 5.30
C TYR A 50 -11.37 -18.26 5.72
N THR A 51 -10.83 -17.29 6.49
CA THR A 51 -9.44 -17.35 6.97
C THR A 51 -9.18 -18.47 7.97
N ARG A 52 -10.22 -18.98 8.63
CA ARG A 52 -10.16 -20.15 9.54
C ARG A 52 -10.37 -21.50 8.85
N GLY A 53 -10.48 -21.52 7.52
CA GLY A 53 -10.52 -22.77 6.75
C GLY A 53 -11.91 -23.21 6.32
N LYS A 54 -12.96 -22.45 6.64
CA LYS A 54 -14.29 -22.67 6.05
C LYS A 54 -14.36 -22.04 4.66
N THR A 55 -13.56 -22.56 3.73
CA THR A 55 -13.31 -21.90 2.43
C THR A 55 -14.41 -22.13 1.40
N GLY A 56 -15.23 -23.18 1.55
CA GLY A 56 -16.24 -23.55 0.56
C GLY A 56 -15.63 -23.84 -0.82
N ALA A 57 -16.36 -23.51 -1.88
CA ALA A 57 -15.85 -23.59 -3.25
C ALA A 57 -14.94 -22.39 -3.56
N VAL A 58 -13.72 -22.65 -4.02
CA VAL A 58 -12.71 -21.62 -4.32
C VAL A 58 -12.39 -21.63 -5.82
N PRO A 59 -12.98 -20.72 -6.62
CA PRO A 59 -12.63 -20.51 -8.01
C PRO A 59 -11.19 -20.02 -8.16
N ASN A 60 -10.57 -20.35 -9.29
CA ASN A 60 -9.26 -19.81 -9.66
C ASN A 60 -9.26 -18.29 -9.96
N SER A 61 -10.44 -17.69 -10.13
CA SER A 61 -10.62 -16.25 -10.38
C SER A 61 -10.47 -15.38 -9.14
N TYR A 62 -10.37 -15.98 -7.95
CA TYR A 62 -10.18 -15.23 -6.71
C TYR A 62 -8.86 -14.47 -6.68
N GLY A 63 -8.85 -13.36 -5.92
CA GLY A 63 -7.63 -12.60 -5.70
C GLY A 63 -6.57 -13.43 -4.98
N ARG A 64 -5.29 -13.12 -5.25
CA ARG A 64 -4.12 -13.87 -4.74
C ARG A 64 -4.17 -14.15 -3.23
N ILE A 65 -4.62 -13.17 -2.42
CA ILE A 65 -4.70 -13.35 -0.95
C ILE A 65 -5.73 -14.41 -0.55
N SER A 66 -6.86 -14.50 -1.25
CA SER A 66 -7.89 -15.51 -0.99
C SER A 66 -7.39 -16.89 -1.42
N LEU A 67 -6.76 -16.98 -2.59
CA LEU A 67 -6.13 -18.21 -3.07
C LEU A 67 -5.01 -18.70 -2.12
N PHE A 68 -4.24 -17.78 -1.55
CA PHE A 68 -3.21 -18.11 -0.56
C PHE A 68 -3.79 -18.69 0.74
N VAL A 69 -4.89 -18.11 1.24
CA VAL A 69 -5.62 -18.68 2.39
C VAL A 69 -6.05 -20.11 2.07
N PHE A 70 -6.68 -20.33 0.91
CA PHE A 70 -7.10 -21.66 0.50
C PHE A 70 -5.93 -22.63 0.37
N TYR A 71 -4.83 -22.22 -0.27
CA TYR A 71 -3.60 -23.02 -0.39
C TYR A 71 -3.08 -23.49 0.96
N ARG A 72 -3.03 -22.60 1.97
CA ARG A 72 -2.54 -22.95 3.30
C ARG A 72 -3.41 -23.99 4.01
N HIS A 73 -4.73 -23.84 3.92
CA HIS A 73 -5.66 -24.83 4.48
C HIS A 73 -5.61 -26.16 3.71
N LEU A 74 -5.48 -26.11 2.38
CA LEU A 74 -5.35 -27.31 1.53
C LEU A 74 -4.10 -28.13 1.87
N ASN A 75 -3.00 -27.45 2.23
CA ASN A 75 -1.73 -28.08 2.62
C ASN A 75 -1.62 -28.33 4.13
N ASN A 76 -2.73 -28.28 4.88
CA ASN A 76 -2.76 -28.53 6.32
C ASN A 76 -1.81 -27.62 7.13
N MET A 77 -1.66 -26.36 6.68
CA MET A 77 -0.87 -25.31 7.32
C MET A 77 -1.76 -24.15 7.81
N PRO A 78 -2.65 -24.39 8.78
CA PRO A 78 -3.57 -23.36 9.24
C PRO A 78 -2.82 -22.15 9.80
N PHE A 79 -3.45 -20.99 9.74
CA PHE A 79 -2.92 -19.78 10.35
C PHE A 79 -3.02 -19.86 11.88
N THR A 80 -2.03 -19.31 12.57
CA THR A 80 -2.16 -18.97 13.99
C THR A 80 -3.25 -17.92 14.20
N ASN A 81 -3.71 -17.75 15.44
CA ASN A 81 -4.72 -16.72 15.74
C ASN A 81 -4.27 -15.32 15.33
N ALA A 82 -2.99 -14.99 15.52
CA ALA A 82 -2.43 -13.69 15.14
C ALA A 82 -2.38 -13.52 13.61
N GLU A 83 -1.90 -14.53 12.88
CA GLU A 83 -1.87 -14.48 11.41
C GLU A 83 -3.29 -14.43 10.82
N SER A 84 -4.23 -15.19 11.37
CA SER A 84 -5.63 -15.18 10.93
C SER A 84 -6.24 -13.78 11.07
N GLN A 85 -5.96 -13.07 12.17
CA GLN A 85 -6.38 -11.67 12.36
C GLN A 85 -5.75 -10.74 11.32
N GLN A 86 -4.44 -10.87 11.07
CA GLN A 86 -3.73 -10.04 10.09
C GLN A 86 -4.23 -10.26 8.66
N VAL A 87 -4.40 -11.52 8.26
CA VAL A 87 -4.89 -11.88 6.91
C VAL A 87 -6.35 -11.44 6.74
N THR A 88 -7.18 -11.59 7.77
CA THR A 88 -8.57 -11.09 7.75
C THR A 88 -8.59 -9.57 7.56
N ALA A 89 -7.78 -8.83 8.32
CA ALA A 89 -7.68 -7.38 8.18
C ALA A 89 -7.20 -6.97 6.79
N ALA A 90 -6.23 -7.67 6.21
CA ALA A 90 -5.72 -7.42 4.86
C ALA A 90 -6.76 -7.71 3.77
N ILE A 91 -7.54 -8.79 3.90
CA ILE A 91 -8.65 -9.11 3.00
C ILE A 91 -9.72 -8.02 3.08
N GLU A 92 -10.16 -7.66 4.28
CA GLU A 92 -11.19 -6.64 4.52
C GLU A 92 -10.79 -5.26 3.99
N HIS A 93 -9.52 -4.89 4.18
CA HIS A 93 -8.97 -3.66 3.62
C HIS A 93 -9.05 -3.64 2.09
N ARG A 94 -8.79 -4.79 1.44
CA ARG A 94 -8.76 -4.90 -0.03
C ARG A 94 -10.14 -4.99 -0.67
N ILE A 95 -11.09 -5.63 -0.01
CA ILE A 95 -12.46 -5.82 -0.54
C ILE A 95 -13.36 -4.61 -0.23
N GLY A 96 -12.97 -3.79 0.76
CA GLY A 96 -13.80 -2.72 1.30
C GLY A 96 -14.93 -3.28 2.17
N SER A 97 -15.27 -2.59 3.26
CA SER A 97 -16.37 -3.01 4.13
C SER A 97 -17.71 -2.66 3.47
N ARG A 98 -18.16 -3.42 2.46
CA ARG A 98 -19.50 -3.24 1.89
C ARG A 98 -20.60 -3.64 2.87
N TRP A 99 -20.26 -4.49 3.83
CA TRP A 99 -21.10 -4.84 4.98
C TRP A 99 -20.64 -4.03 6.19
N GLN A 100 -20.90 -2.72 6.18
CA GLN A 100 -21.21 -2.07 7.44
C GLN A 100 -22.71 -2.28 7.61
N ASP A 101 -23.08 -3.20 8.49
CA ASP A 101 -24.42 -3.22 9.02
C ASP A 101 -24.70 -1.80 9.50
N ASN A 102 -25.77 -1.22 8.98
CA ASN A 102 -26.20 0.16 9.15
C ASN A 102 -26.73 0.43 10.58
N GLU A 103 -26.03 -0.11 11.57
CA GLU A 103 -26.12 0.21 13.00
C GLU A 103 -24.78 0.76 13.50
N SER A 104 -24.28 1.84 12.90
CA SER A 104 -23.32 2.69 13.60
C SER A 104 -24.07 3.84 14.25
N THR A 105 -24.50 3.62 15.50
CA THR A 105 -24.59 4.72 16.45
C THR A 105 -23.24 5.42 16.49
N GLU A 106 -23.26 6.74 16.36
CA GLU A 106 -22.09 7.64 16.29
C GLU A 106 -21.35 7.75 17.64
N SER A 107 -21.47 6.76 18.51
CA SER A 107 -20.97 6.77 19.88
C SER A 107 -20.15 5.52 20.16
N ALA A 108 -18.87 5.77 20.46
CA ALA A 108 -17.80 4.84 20.80
C ALA A 108 -17.12 4.14 19.60
N LYS A 109 -15.97 4.69 19.19
CA LYS A 109 -14.92 3.90 18.51
C LYS A 109 -14.65 2.66 19.37
N PRO A 110 -14.84 1.43 18.87
CA PRO A 110 -14.54 0.23 19.65
C PRO A 110 -13.05 0.22 20.01
N ALA A 111 -12.69 -0.37 21.15
CA ALA A 111 -11.29 -0.55 21.58
C ALA A 111 -10.43 -1.40 20.60
N THR A 112 -11.07 -1.95 19.56
CA THR A 112 -10.48 -2.67 18.42
C THR A 112 -10.52 -1.86 17.12
N ALA A 113 -10.63 -0.52 17.19
CA ALA A 113 -10.61 0.35 16.02
C ALA A 113 -9.37 0.06 15.17
N LYS A 114 -9.59 -0.37 13.93
CA LYS A 114 -8.53 -0.62 12.94
C LYS A 114 -7.69 0.63 12.78
N LEU A 115 -6.38 0.51 12.95
CA LEU A 115 -5.44 1.60 12.72
C LEU A 115 -5.47 1.98 11.24
N THR A 116 -5.65 3.26 10.97
CA THR A 116 -5.55 3.84 9.63
C THR A 116 -4.09 4.16 9.29
N GLU A 117 -3.79 4.36 8.01
CA GLU A 117 -2.46 4.85 7.58
C GLU A 117 -2.07 6.16 8.28
N GLN A 118 -3.06 7.04 8.51
CA GLN A 118 -2.86 8.28 9.24
C GLN A 118 -2.46 8.04 10.71
N ASP A 119 -2.96 6.98 11.35
CA ASP A 119 -2.57 6.63 12.72
C ASP A 119 -1.11 6.17 12.78
N TYR A 120 -0.66 5.41 11.78
CA TYR A 120 0.72 4.98 11.66
C TYR A 120 1.67 6.15 11.35
N LEU A 121 1.30 7.01 10.41
CA LEU A 121 2.04 8.25 10.13
C LEU A 121 2.16 9.13 11.38
N SER A 122 1.06 9.30 12.13
CA SER A 122 1.06 10.07 13.38
C SER A 122 2.02 9.50 14.42
N ARG A 123 2.18 8.17 14.49
CA ARG A 123 3.18 7.53 15.36
C ARG A 123 4.61 7.89 14.95
N TRP A 124 4.89 7.87 13.65
CA TRP A 124 6.19 8.32 13.12
C TRP A 124 6.45 9.79 13.46
N VAL A 125 5.52 10.69 13.16
CA VAL A 125 5.66 12.13 13.44
C VAL A 125 5.90 12.38 14.93
N LYS A 126 5.16 11.71 15.82
CA LYS A 126 5.35 11.80 17.27
C LYS A 126 6.74 11.34 17.72
N ALA A 127 7.26 10.24 17.17
CA ALA A 127 8.60 9.75 17.50
C ALA A 127 9.68 10.71 16.97
N ARG A 128 9.56 11.14 15.71
CA ARG A 128 10.44 12.10 15.04
C ARG A 128 10.59 13.41 15.82
N ASN A 129 9.47 13.95 16.32
CA ASN A 129 9.44 15.21 17.06
C ASN A 129 10.15 15.19 18.41
N LYS A 130 10.52 14.00 18.93
CA LYS A 130 11.43 13.89 20.09
C LYS A 130 12.87 14.31 19.76
N VAL A 131 13.24 14.32 18.47
CA VAL A 131 14.60 14.58 17.98
C VAL A 131 14.66 15.89 17.18
N ILE A 132 13.77 16.05 16.21
CA ILE A 132 13.70 17.24 15.35
C ILE A 132 12.24 17.74 15.34
N PRO A 133 11.90 18.74 16.17
CA PRO A 133 10.55 19.32 16.18
C PRO A 133 10.25 20.02 14.85
N ALA A 134 9.47 19.36 13.99
CA ALA A 134 8.95 19.91 12.75
C ALA A 134 7.78 19.06 12.27
N ASP A 135 6.90 19.63 11.44
CA ASP A 135 5.82 18.86 10.81
C ASP A 135 6.29 18.35 9.43
N PRO A 136 6.67 17.07 9.29
CA PRO A 136 7.10 16.55 8.00
C PRO A 136 5.89 16.38 7.09
N LYS A 137 5.94 16.99 5.90
CA LYS A 137 4.92 16.77 4.87
C LYS A 137 5.22 15.44 4.18
N ILE A 138 4.50 14.39 4.59
CA ILE A 138 4.60 13.04 4.03
C ILE A 138 3.23 12.67 3.50
N ASP A 139 3.15 12.35 2.22
CA ASP A 139 1.99 11.74 1.60
C ASP A 139 2.32 10.26 1.32
N PRO A 140 1.61 9.29 1.93
CA PRO A 140 1.87 7.88 1.72
C PRO A 140 1.44 7.36 0.34
N GLU A 141 0.63 8.13 -0.40
CA GLU A 141 0.07 7.75 -1.70
C GLU A 141 0.98 8.20 -2.85
N LYS A 142 1.12 7.36 -3.88
CA LYS A 142 1.82 7.68 -5.12
C LYS A 142 0.88 7.65 -6.30
N THR A 143 0.93 8.70 -7.12
CA THR A 143 0.19 8.78 -8.38
C THR A 143 0.82 7.88 -9.42
N ILE A 144 0.00 7.16 -10.18
CA ILE A 144 0.45 6.42 -11.37
C ILE A 144 0.59 7.43 -12.52
N PRO A 145 1.77 7.52 -13.17
CA PRO A 145 1.96 8.42 -14.31
C PRO A 145 0.86 8.23 -15.37
N GLU A 146 0.39 9.33 -15.95
CA GLU A 146 -0.64 9.34 -17.00
C GLU A 146 -2.00 8.72 -16.60
N SER A 147 -2.22 8.54 -15.29
CA SER A 147 -3.46 8.01 -14.73
C SER A 147 -4.01 8.93 -13.64
N TYR A 148 -5.33 8.91 -13.45
CA TYR A 148 -5.99 9.52 -12.28
C TYR A 148 -5.98 8.59 -11.05
N MET A 149 -5.25 7.47 -11.15
CA MET A 149 -5.17 6.45 -10.10
C MET A 149 -3.95 6.70 -9.21
N TYR A 150 -4.14 6.43 -7.92
CA TYR A 150 -3.08 6.43 -6.91
C TYR A 150 -3.04 5.08 -6.20
N TYR A 151 -1.93 4.80 -5.52
CA TYR A 151 -1.79 3.63 -4.67
C TYR A 151 -0.94 3.97 -3.44
N THR A 152 -1.22 3.28 -2.33
CA THR A 152 -0.44 3.44 -1.11
C THR A 152 0.96 2.88 -1.33
N ASN A 153 1.95 3.77 -1.44
CA ASN A 153 3.33 3.40 -1.70
C ASN A 153 4.05 3.09 -0.39
N CYS A 154 3.85 3.94 0.62
CA CYS A 154 4.37 3.76 1.97
C CYS A 154 3.27 3.24 2.89
N LEU A 155 3.38 1.96 3.27
CA LEU A 155 2.41 1.26 4.11
C LEU A 155 2.60 1.58 5.61
N GLY A 156 1.57 1.35 6.43
CA GLY A 156 1.56 1.69 7.85
C GLY A 156 2.68 1.03 8.65
N ASP A 157 3.03 -0.21 8.30
CA ASP A 157 4.13 -0.94 8.91
C ASP A 157 5.48 -0.25 8.70
N SER A 158 5.66 0.50 7.61
CA SER A 158 6.87 1.28 7.36
C SER A 158 7.03 2.41 8.37
N PHE A 159 5.96 3.14 8.67
CA PHE A 159 5.95 4.19 9.70
C PHE A 159 6.09 3.60 11.11
N SER A 160 5.40 2.50 11.39
CA SER A 160 5.52 1.76 12.66
C SER A 160 6.95 1.29 12.92
N THR A 161 7.59 0.69 11.91
CA THR A 161 8.97 0.21 11.98
C THR A 161 9.95 1.37 12.16
N ALA A 162 9.78 2.47 11.43
CA ALA A 162 10.63 3.66 11.59
C ALA A 162 10.49 4.28 13.00
N ALA A 163 9.26 4.43 13.51
CA ALA A 163 9.01 4.95 14.85
C ALA A 163 9.64 4.07 15.94
N LYS A 164 9.43 2.76 15.86
CA LYS A 164 10.01 1.79 16.80
C LYS A 164 11.54 1.79 16.75
N THR A 165 12.12 1.86 15.56
CA THR A 165 13.57 1.91 15.38
C THR A 165 14.12 3.19 15.99
N LEU A 166 13.52 4.34 15.72
CA LEU A 166 13.94 5.61 16.29
C LEU A 166 13.89 5.58 17.82
N ASP A 167 12.79 5.09 18.40
CA ASP A 167 12.66 4.96 19.85
C ASP A 167 13.74 4.05 20.45
N GLN A 168 14.10 2.96 19.76
CA GLN A 168 15.22 2.09 20.18
C GLN A 168 16.57 2.80 20.09
N ARG A 169 16.82 3.62 19.06
CA ARG A 169 18.06 4.39 18.92
C ARG A 169 18.16 5.48 19.98
N ILE A 170 17.07 6.20 20.26
CA ILE A 170 16.99 7.18 21.35
C ILE A 170 17.25 6.50 22.69
N ALA A 171 16.62 5.36 22.97
CA ALA A 171 16.81 4.65 24.24
C ALA A 171 18.25 4.16 24.44
N LYS A 172 18.93 3.74 23.36
CA LYS A 172 20.28 3.18 23.44
C LYS A 172 21.38 4.24 23.41
N TYR A 173 21.21 5.32 22.64
CA TYR A 173 22.27 6.29 22.34
C TYR A 173 21.94 7.71 22.79
N GLY A 174 20.69 8.00 23.15
CA GLY A 174 20.22 9.36 23.41
C GLY A 174 19.95 10.15 22.13
N VAL A 175 19.58 11.42 22.27
CA VAL A 175 19.31 12.34 21.14
C VAL A 175 20.62 13.00 20.70
N THR A 176 21.50 12.22 20.06
CA THR A 176 22.81 12.68 19.56
C THR A 176 22.74 13.18 18.12
N ASP A 177 23.83 13.75 17.61
CA ASP A 177 23.91 14.15 16.21
C ASP A 177 23.82 12.95 15.25
N ASP A 178 24.31 11.77 15.63
CA ASP A 178 24.12 10.53 14.88
C ASP A 178 22.63 10.14 14.76
N VAL A 179 21.85 10.32 15.82
CA VAL A 179 20.40 10.06 15.80
C VAL A 179 19.66 11.11 14.97
N LYS A 180 20.08 12.38 15.00
CA LYS A 180 19.54 13.40 14.09
C LYS A 180 19.86 13.07 12.63
N THR A 181 21.09 12.63 12.34
CA THR A 181 21.49 12.16 11.01
C THR A 181 20.65 10.96 10.57
N TRP A 182 20.37 10.01 11.47
CA TRP A 182 19.46 8.90 11.19
C TRP A 182 18.06 9.40 10.81
N VAL A 183 17.50 10.34 11.56
CA VAL A 183 16.17 10.93 11.29
C VAL A 183 16.14 11.62 9.93
N ALA A 184 17.16 12.42 9.61
CA ALA A 184 17.27 13.07 8.30
C ALA A 184 17.33 12.04 7.15
N GLY A 185 17.97 10.90 7.36
CA GLY A 185 17.94 9.78 6.43
C GLY A 185 16.54 9.21 6.25
N GLN A 186 15.81 9.01 7.35
CA GLN A 186 14.45 8.47 7.29
C GLN A 186 13.46 9.45 6.64
N ASP A 187 13.64 10.75 6.84
CA ASP A 187 12.85 11.77 6.16
C ASP A 187 13.09 11.74 4.65
N ALA A 188 14.34 11.56 4.22
CA ALA A 188 14.66 11.38 2.82
C ALA A 188 14.00 10.10 2.26
N VAL A 189 13.97 8.98 3.00
CA VAL A 189 13.21 7.78 2.61
C VAL A 189 11.74 8.13 2.34
N PHE A 190 11.06 8.77 3.31
CA PHE A 190 9.64 9.06 3.19
C PHE A 190 9.31 10.19 2.20
N SER A 191 10.28 11.02 1.82
CA SER A 191 10.11 11.96 0.71
C SER A 191 9.90 11.28 -0.65
N ASN A 192 10.21 9.97 -0.75
CA ASN A 192 9.97 9.17 -1.96
C ASN A 192 8.60 8.46 -1.96
N CYS A 193 7.75 8.70 -0.95
CA CYS A 193 6.43 8.06 -0.87
C CYS A 193 5.51 8.54 -1.99
N SER A 194 5.33 9.85 -2.16
CA SER A 194 4.49 10.45 -3.20
C SER A 194 5.28 10.96 -4.41
N ASP A 195 6.40 11.64 -4.13
CA ASP A 195 7.20 12.35 -5.12
C ASP A 195 8.52 11.62 -5.43
N ASP A 196 9.24 12.12 -6.42
CA ASP A 196 10.64 11.74 -6.67
C ASP A 196 11.55 12.47 -5.68
N GLY A 197 11.53 11.97 -4.45
CA GLY A 197 12.34 12.44 -3.34
C GLY A 197 13.84 12.21 -3.53
N LYS A 198 14.60 12.48 -2.46
CA LYS A 198 16.05 12.26 -2.46
C LYS A 198 16.38 10.89 -1.91
N ILE A 199 17.36 10.22 -2.52
CA ILE A 199 17.99 9.05 -1.90
C ILE A 199 18.94 9.56 -0.80
N PRO A 200 18.85 9.04 0.43
CA PRO A 200 19.77 9.42 1.51
C PRO A 200 21.22 9.16 1.11
N GLU A 201 22.13 10.09 1.39
CA GLU A 201 23.55 9.86 1.15
C GLU A 201 24.12 8.82 2.13
N ALA A 202 25.17 8.11 1.71
CA ALA A 202 25.93 7.26 2.62
C ALA A 202 26.53 8.11 3.75
N VAL A 203 26.51 7.59 4.96
CA VAL A 203 27.19 8.24 6.09
C VAL A 203 28.70 8.00 6.00
N SER A 204 29.49 8.86 6.65
CA SER A 204 30.94 8.71 6.72
C SER A 204 31.35 7.31 7.19
N PRO A 205 32.42 6.71 6.63
CA PRO A 205 33.00 5.47 7.15
C PRO A 205 33.38 5.55 8.63
N ALA A 206 33.66 6.76 9.15
CA ALA A 206 33.96 7.01 10.56
C ALA A 206 32.71 7.05 11.47
N ALA A 207 31.50 7.13 10.91
CA ALA A 207 30.26 7.08 11.69
C ALA A 207 30.11 5.73 12.40
N PRO A 208 29.39 5.63 13.54
CA PRO A 208 29.20 4.37 14.24
C PRO A 208 28.60 3.28 13.34
N GLU A 209 29.01 2.03 13.56
CA GLU A 209 28.58 0.91 12.72
C GLU A 209 27.05 0.78 12.64
N TRP A 210 26.35 0.94 13.76
CA TRP A 210 24.88 0.87 13.79
C TRP A 210 24.23 1.88 12.83
N LEU A 211 24.79 3.10 12.73
CA LEU A 211 24.27 4.15 11.86
C LEU A 211 24.56 3.83 10.40
N ARG A 212 25.72 3.26 10.09
CA ARG A 212 26.06 2.82 8.73
C ARG A 212 25.11 1.71 8.25
N LYS A 213 24.84 0.71 9.09
CA LYS A 213 23.92 -0.40 8.76
C LYS A 213 22.47 0.09 8.60
N ASP A 214 22.03 0.98 9.48
CA ASP A 214 20.71 1.61 9.35
C ASP A 214 20.61 2.48 8.08
N ARG A 215 21.66 3.25 7.76
CA ARG A 215 21.68 4.06 6.53
C ARG A 215 21.65 3.20 5.28
N GLN A 216 22.31 2.04 5.27
CA GLN A 216 22.22 1.11 4.14
C GLN A 216 20.78 0.65 3.91
N TYR A 217 20.05 0.30 4.97
CA TYR A 217 18.63 -0.03 4.89
C TYR A 217 17.78 1.15 4.40
N GLN A 218 18.05 2.37 4.90
CA GLN A 218 17.38 3.59 4.44
C GLN A 218 17.60 3.84 2.94
N ILE A 219 18.82 3.68 2.44
CA ILE A 219 19.14 3.81 1.01
C ILE A 219 18.34 2.78 0.18
N ALA A 220 18.38 1.51 0.59
CA ALA A 220 17.65 0.44 -0.10
C ALA A 220 16.14 0.69 -0.14
N ALA A 221 15.55 1.15 0.97
CA ALA A 221 14.13 1.49 1.08
C ALA A 221 13.76 2.72 0.24
N ALA A 222 14.59 3.78 0.26
CA ALA A 222 14.37 4.97 -0.56
C ALA A 222 14.35 4.64 -2.06
N LEU A 223 15.28 3.80 -2.52
CA LEU A 223 15.31 3.31 -3.91
C LEU A 223 14.02 2.55 -4.25
N MET A 224 13.50 1.73 -3.34
CA MET A 224 12.25 1.00 -3.54
C MET A 224 11.05 1.92 -3.73
N TYR A 225 10.90 2.93 -2.85
CA TYR A 225 9.80 3.90 -2.93
C TYR A 225 9.92 4.83 -4.14
N ALA A 226 11.16 5.13 -4.56
CA ALA A 226 11.48 5.83 -5.79
C ALA A 226 11.30 4.98 -7.07
N SER A 227 10.75 3.77 -6.97
CA SER A 227 10.57 2.83 -8.08
C SER A 227 11.86 2.40 -8.81
N LYS A 228 13.03 2.57 -8.19
CA LYS A 228 14.33 2.10 -8.68
C LYS A 228 14.56 0.66 -8.22
N ILE A 229 13.73 -0.24 -8.75
CA ILE A 229 13.57 -1.60 -8.22
C ILE A 229 14.85 -2.44 -8.35
N PRO A 230 15.57 -2.46 -9.49
CA PRO A 230 16.83 -3.21 -9.60
C PRO A 230 17.90 -2.73 -8.62
N GLU A 231 18.07 -1.43 -8.46
CA GLU A 231 19.05 -0.84 -7.54
C GLU A 231 18.67 -1.11 -6.08
N SER A 232 17.38 -0.97 -5.75
CA SER A 232 16.85 -1.31 -4.43
C SER A 232 17.11 -2.78 -4.08
N ARG A 233 16.86 -3.69 -5.02
CA ARG A 233 17.11 -5.13 -4.85
C ARG A 233 18.57 -5.40 -4.55
N ALA A 234 19.48 -4.84 -5.35
CA ALA A 234 20.92 -5.03 -5.15
C ALA A 234 21.38 -4.55 -3.75
N GLU A 235 20.83 -3.44 -3.24
CA GLU A 235 21.14 -2.96 -1.89
C GLU A 235 20.55 -3.88 -0.81
N PHE A 236 19.31 -4.36 -0.97
CA PHE A 236 18.73 -5.32 -0.03
C PHE A 236 19.44 -6.66 -0.04
N GLU A 237 19.94 -7.14 -1.18
CA GLU A 237 20.74 -8.37 -1.27
C GLU A 237 22.05 -8.25 -0.47
N LYS A 238 22.73 -7.10 -0.51
CA LYS A 238 23.90 -6.83 0.32
C LYS A 238 23.56 -6.90 1.81
N ILE A 239 22.43 -6.32 2.22
CA ILE A 239 21.96 -6.38 3.62
C ILE A 239 21.56 -7.80 4.02
N ALA A 240 20.94 -8.55 3.11
CA ALA A 240 20.52 -9.93 3.32
C ALA A 240 21.70 -10.92 3.44
N ALA A 241 22.84 -10.61 2.81
CA ALA A 241 24.08 -11.37 2.95
C ALA A 241 24.85 -11.03 4.23
N ASP A 242 24.55 -9.90 4.86
CA ASP A 242 25.24 -9.43 6.05
C ASP A 242 24.55 -9.92 7.34
N GLU A 243 25.08 -10.98 7.93
CA GLU A 243 24.51 -11.62 9.12
C GLU A 243 24.60 -10.74 10.38
N SER A 244 25.48 -9.73 10.41
CA SER A 244 25.58 -8.82 11.55
C SER A 244 24.57 -7.66 11.48
N SER A 245 23.89 -7.49 10.35
CA SER A 245 22.86 -6.46 10.20
C SER A 245 21.57 -6.85 10.91
N VAL A 246 21.06 -5.94 11.75
CA VAL A 246 19.71 -6.07 12.34
C VAL A 246 18.60 -6.09 11.29
N TRP A 247 18.90 -5.68 10.06
CA TRP A 247 17.99 -5.66 8.92
C TRP A 247 18.06 -6.91 8.06
N ASN A 248 18.93 -7.88 8.37
CA ASN A 248 19.17 -9.08 7.55
C ASN A 248 17.87 -9.80 7.13
N ALA A 249 17.05 -10.17 8.12
CA ALA A 249 15.81 -10.89 7.90
C ALA A 249 14.79 -10.07 7.09
N THR A 250 14.64 -8.78 7.43
CA THR A 250 13.77 -7.86 6.70
C THR A 250 14.22 -7.69 5.26
N ALA A 251 15.53 -7.58 5.02
CA ALA A 251 16.08 -7.43 3.68
C ALA A 251 15.83 -8.66 2.82
N LYS A 252 16.01 -9.88 3.34
CA LYS A 252 15.63 -11.13 2.65
C LYS A 252 14.18 -11.12 2.19
N TYR A 253 13.28 -10.71 3.08
CA TYR A 253 11.86 -10.58 2.75
C TYR A 253 11.60 -9.49 1.69
N VAL A 254 12.26 -8.34 1.79
CA VAL A 254 12.06 -7.23 0.85
C VAL A 254 12.66 -7.53 -0.52
N VAL A 255 13.77 -8.29 -0.63
CA VAL A 255 14.27 -8.80 -1.92
C VAL A 255 13.15 -9.54 -2.66
N ALA A 256 12.43 -10.46 -2.02
CA ALA A 256 11.30 -11.13 -2.64
C ALA A 256 10.19 -10.14 -3.07
N ARG A 257 9.90 -9.13 -2.25
CA ARG A 257 8.93 -8.08 -2.60
C ARG A 257 9.34 -7.25 -3.81
N THR A 258 10.64 -7.03 -4.04
CA THR A 258 11.10 -6.29 -5.23
C THR A 258 10.69 -7.01 -6.52
N TYR A 259 10.86 -8.34 -6.59
CA TYR A 259 10.42 -9.14 -7.73
C TYR A 259 8.90 -9.09 -7.94
N ILE A 260 8.13 -9.22 -6.85
CA ILE A 260 6.67 -9.12 -6.93
C ILE A 260 6.24 -7.74 -7.44
N ARG A 261 6.90 -6.67 -6.97
CA ARG A 261 6.57 -5.30 -7.33
C ARG A 261 6.88 -5.02 -8.80
N GLU A 262 8.07 -5.41 -9.27
CA GLU A 262 8.46 -5.33 -10.68
C GLU A 262 7.47 -6.09 -11.58
N ALA A 263 7.17 -7.36 -11.26
CA ALA A 263 6.20 -8.16 -12.01
C ALA A 263 4.76 -7.61 -11.98
N SER A 264 4.40 -6.79 -10.99
CA SER A 264 3.05 -6.22 -10.87
C SER A 264 2.86 -4.91 -11.63
N PHE A 265 3.93 -4.18 -11.94
CA PHE A 265 3.87 -2.94 -12.74
C PHE A 265 3.92 -3.20 -14.25
N LEU A 266 4.35 -4.39 -14.68
CA LEU A 266 4.44 -4.82 -16.09
C LEU A 266 3.09 -5.24 -16.71
N GLY A 267 1.97 -4.79 -16.14
CA GLY A 267 0.61 -5.17 -16.53
C GLY A 267 -0.01 -4.31 -17.64
N GLY A 268 0.79 -3.77 -18.56
CA GLY A 268 0.30 -3.18 -19.82
C GLY A 268 0.55 -4.14 -20.97
N ASP A 269 -0.42 -4.33 -21.86
CA ASP A 269 -0.42 -5.29 -22.98
C ASP A 269 0.70 -5.10 -24.03
N SER A 270 1.74 -4.29 -23.76
CA SER A 270 2.75 -3.89 -24.74
C SER A 270 4.21 -4.13 -24.35
N ASP A 271 4.52 -4.73 -23.22
CA ASP A 271 5.91 -5.10 -22.91
C ASP A 271 5.97 -6.54 -22.42
N PRO A 272 6.72 -7.45 -23.09
CA PRO A 272 6.93 -8.80 -22.57
C PRO A 272 7.57 -8.63 -21.19
N ALA A 273 6.77 -8.91 -20.16
CA ALA A 273 7.19 -8.86 -18.77
C ALA A 273 8.62 -9.38 -18.66
N ASP A 274 9.53 -8.56 -18.11
CA ASP A 274 10.93 -8.89 -17.96
C ASP A 274 11.03 -10.32 -17.38
N THR A 275 11.40 -11.25 -18.27
CA THR A 275 11.18 -12.68 -18.08
C THR A 275 11.93 -13.20 -16.87
N ASP A 276 12.97 -12.46 -16.46
CA ASP A 276 13.82 -12.77 -15.33
C ASP A 276 13.15 -12.47 -13.99
N ALA A 277 12.39 -11.37 -13.88
CA ALA A 277 11.68 -11.05 -12.65
C ALA A 277 10.55 -12.05 -12.39
N GLU A 278 9.83 -12.44 -13.45
CA GLU A 278 8.79 -13.46 -13.40
C GLU A 278 9.38 -14.86 -13.13
N ALA A 279 10.45 -15.23 -13.83
CA ALA A 279 11.15 -16.50 -13.60
C ALA A 279 11.70 -16.58 -12.17
N LYS A 280 12.24 -15.48 -11.63
CA LYS A 280 12.77 -15.46 -10.27
C LYS A 280 11.67 -15.44 -9.21
N ARG A 281 10.54 -14.78 -9.47
CA ARG A 281 9.34 -14.92 -8.64
C ARG A 281 8.89 -16.37 -8.59
N LYS A 282 8.87 -17.06 -9.73
CA LYS A 282 8.51 -18.47 -9.83
C LYS A 282 9.51 -19.37 -9.08
N ASP A 283 10.81 -19.18 -9.26
CA ASP A 283 11.87 -19.87 -8.52
C ASP A 283 11.73 -19.68 -7.00
N LEU A 284 11.48 -18.46 -6.54
CA LEU A 284 11.25 -18.19 -5.11
C LEU A 284 10.02 -18.90 -4.55
N LEU A 285 8.96 -19.04 -5.35
CA LEU A 285 7.75 -19.75 -4.96
C LEU A 285 7.94 -21.27 -4.98
N GLU A 286 8.67 -21.80 -5.96
CA GLU A 286 8.94 -23.24 -6.10
C GLU A 286 9.95 -23.76 -5.08
N ASN A 287 10.91 -22.93 -4.67
CA ASN A 287 11.95 -23.27 -3.71
C ASN A 287 11.72 -22.70 -2.29
N ALA A 288 10.50 -22.25 -1.99
CA ALA A 288 10.15 -21.73 -0.66
C ALA A 288 10.20 -22.81 0.44
N ASP A 289 9.97 -24.08 0.08
CA ASP A 289 9.92 -25.19 1.05
C ASP A 289 11.31 -25.79 1.36
N THR A 290 12.37 -25.36 0.67
CA THR A 290 13.73 -25.94 0.78
C THR A 290 14.77 -24.99 1.38
N ARG A 291 14.38 -23.80 1.84
CA ARG A 291 15.26 -22.80 2.48
C ARG A 291 14.79 -22.45 3.89
#